data_AF-A0A3D4AW43-F1
#
_entry.id   AF-A0A3D4AW43-F1
#
_cell.length_a   1.000
_cell.length_b   1.000
_cell.length_c   1.000
_cell.angle_alpha   90.00
_cell.angle_beta   90.00
_cell.angle_gamma   90.00
#
_symmetry.space_group_name_H-M   'P 1'
#
loop_
_entity.id
_entity.type
_entity.pdbx_description
1 polymer ?
#
loop_
_entity_poly.entity_id
_entity_poly.type
_entity_poly.pdbx_seq_one_letter_code
_entity_poly.pdbx_strand_id
1 'polypeptide(L)'
;LPLFILDETLSTRDLAQPDVEISVILSDELLTQLCQNPSADSSIGISITEYELNTINSSFSSVEQSEHDAQLTLTQGPLLSAAVTTADDLTFVSPQIDMMPTFDLGDEAE
;
A
#
# COMPACT_ATOMS: atom_id res chain seq x y z
N LEU A 1 -5.00 -24.67 12.21
CA LEU A 1 -6.20 -23.82 11.99
C LEU A 1 -5.75 -22.39 12.19
N PRO A 2 -5.73 -21.53 11.15
CA PRO A 2 -5.41 -20.12 11.37
C PRO A 2 -6.59 -19.50 12.09
N LEU A 3 -6.33 -18.92 13.26
CA LEU A 3 -7.31 -18.18 14.05
C LEU A 3 -7.27 -16.74 13.53
N PHE A 4 -8.23 -16.34 12.70
CA PHE A 4 -8.39 -14.93 12.36
C PHE A 4 -9.01 -14.24 13.57
N ILE A 5 -8.19 -13.54 14.35
CA ILE A 5 -8.69 -12.64 15.39
C ILE A 5 -9.09 -11.35 14.69
N LEU A 6 -10.39 -11.18 14.48
CA LEU A 6 -10.94 -9.92 14.00
C LEU A 6 -10.87 -8.91 15.15
N ASP A 7 -10.10 -7.85 14.95
CA ASP A 7 -10.10 -6.70 15.86
C ASP A 7 -11.48 -6.04 15.80
N GLU A 8 -12.27 -6.17 16.87
CA GLU A 8 -13.63 -5.62 16.95
C GLU A 8 -13.64 -4.08 16.85
N THR A 9 -12.50 -3.43 17.11
CA THR A 9 -12.35 -1.98 17.02
C THR A 9 -12.11 -1.48 15.59
N LEU A 10 -11.81 -2.37 14.62
CA LEU A 10 -11.63 -2.01 13.20
C LEU A 10 -12.82 -1.22 12.65
N SER A 11 -14.04 -1.60 13.05
CA SER A 11 -15.27 -0.95 12.60
C SER A 11 -15.42 0.51 13.07
N THR A 12 -14.64 0.92 14.07
CA THR A 12 -14.67 2.26 14.67
C THR A 12 -13.47 3.13 14.28
N ARG A 13 -12.53 2.60 13.50
CA ARG A 13 -11.36 3.35 13.04
C ARG A 13 -11.76 4.46 12.08
N ASP A 14 -11.23 5.65 12.34
CA ASP A 14 -11.36 6.78 11.45
C ASP A 14 -10.35 6.64 10.31
N LEU A 15 -10.84 6.38 9.09
CA LEU A 15 -9.99 6.28 7.90
C LEU A 15 -9.34 7.63 7.53
N ALA A 16 -9.85 8.75 8.05
CA ALA A 16 -9.22 10.06 7.88
C ALA A 16 -8.01 10.27 8.82
N GLN A 17 -7.81 9.38 9.80
CA GLN A 17 -6.68 9.39 10.72
C GLN A 17 -5.93 8.04 10.67
N PRO A 18 -5.06 7.83 9.65
CA PRO A 18 -4.29 6.60 9.55
C PRO A 18 -3.33 6.46 10.74
N ASP A 19 -2.98 5.23 11.10
CA ASP A 19 -2.00 4.99 12.17
C ASP A 19 -0.57 5.27 11.73
N VAL A 20 -0.28 4.89 10.48
CA VAL A 20 1.04 4.95 9.85
C VAL A 20 0.85 5.43 8.41
N GLU A 21 1.75 6.29 7.97
CA GLU A 21 1.91 6.74 6.60
C GLU A 21 3.20 6.13 6.04
N ILE A 22 3.15 5.65 4.79
CA ILE A 22 4.32 5.17 4.07
C ILE A 22 4.60 6.09 2.88
N SER A 23 5.84 6.57 2.81
CA SER A 23 6.35 7.36 1.69
C SER A 23 7.31 6.48 0.89
N VAL A 24 6.99 6.21 -0.37
CA VAL A 24 7.77 5.31 -1.22
C VAL A 24 8.56 6.11 -2.26
N ILE A 25 9.85 5.81 -2.41
CA ILE A 25 10.68 6.42 -3.45
C ILE A 25 10.43 5.66 -4.77
N LEU A 26 10.01 6.39 -5.80
CA LEU A 26 9.75 5.84 -7.12
C LEU A 26 11.06 5.74 -7.94
N SER A 27 11.77 4.63 -7.79
CA SER A 27 12.91 4.30 -8.64
C SER A 27 12.46 3.88 -10.05
N ASP A 28 13.37 3.94 -11.03
CA ASP A 28 13.09 3.49 -12.41
C ASP A 28 12.63 2.02 -12.47
N GLU A 29 13.21 1.18 -11.61
CA GLU A 29 12.82 -0.22 -11.46
C GLU A 29 11.38 -0.33 -10.93
N LEU A 30 11.06 0.40 -9.86
CA LEU A 30 9.72 0.38 -9.28
C LEU A 30 8.67 0.91 -10.28
N LEU A 31 8.95 2.01 -10.97
CA LEU A 31 8.08 2.55 -12.01
C LEU A 31 7.81 1.54 -13.12
N THR A 32 8.83 0.81 -13.56
CA THR A 32 8.68 -0.26 -14.55
C THR A 32 7.75 -1.37 -14.05
N GLN A 33 7.88 -1.75 -12.77
CA GLN A 33 7.01 -2.77 -12.17
C GLN A 33 5.57 -2.29 -12.00
N LEU A 34 5.36 -1.01 -11.69
CA LEU A 34 4.04 -0.38 -11.56
C LEU A 34 3.29 -0.25 -12.89
N CYS A 35 3.99 -0.29 -14.03
CA CYS A 35 3.37 -0.26 -15.36
C CYS A 35 2.77 -1.60 -15.80
N GLN A 36 2.89 -2.66 -14.98
CA GLN A 36 2.30 -3.95 -15.30
C GLN A 36 0.78 -3.89 -15.24
N ASN A 37 0.09 -4.59 -16.15
CA ASN A 37 -1.36 -4.65 -16.17
C ASN A 37 -1.82 -6.07 -15.82
N PRO A 38 -2.04 -6.38 -14.53
CA PRO A 38 -2.54 -7.68 -14.14
C PRO A 38 -3.94 -7.95 -14.72
N SER A 39 -4.22 -9.23 -15.01
CA SER A 39 -5.56 -9.70 -15.36
C SER A 39 -6.54 -9.57 -14.18
N ALA A 40 -7.85 -9.64 -14.46
CA ALA A 40 -8.93 -9.48 -13.48
C ALA A 40 -8.80 -10.34 -12.23
N ASP A 41 -8.34 -11.57 -12.40
CA ASP A 41 -8.23 -12.55 -11.33
C ASP A 41 -6.80 -12.66 -10.77
N SER A 42 -5.95 -11.66 -11.03
CA SER A 42 -4.55 -11.67 -10.63
C SER A 42 -4.10 -10.39 -9.94
N SER A 43 -3.14 -10.53 -9.04
CA SER A 43 -2.44 -9.43 -8.39
C SER A 43 -0.93 -9.61 -8.53
N ILE A 44 -0.19 -8.51 -8.55
CA ILE A 44 1.27 -8.50 -8.55
C ILE A 44 1.74 -7.89 -7.23
N GLY A 45 2.51 -8.66 -6.45
CA GLY A 45 3.19 -8.16 -5.26
C GLY A 45 4.58 -7.64 -5.61
N ILE A 46 4.87 -6.41 -5.22
CA ILE A 46 6.12 -5.70 -5.46
C ILE A 46 6.73 -5.37 -4.09
N SER A 47 7.77 -6.09 -3.69
CA SER A 47 8.53 -5.74 -2.48
C SER A 47 9.30 -4.44 -2.71
N ILE A 48 9.22 -3.51 -1.75
CA ILE A 48 9.91 -2.23 -1.81
C ILE A 48 10.95 -2.13 -0.70
N THR A 49 12.12 -1.61 -1.02
CA THR A 49 13.25 -1.45 -0.09
C THR A 49 13.57 0.00 0.20
N GLU A 50 13.07 0.93 -0.61
CA GLU A 50 13.32 2.37 -0.50
C GLU A 50 12.03 3.10 -0.14
N TYR A 51 11.79 3.22 1.17
CA TYR A 51 10.62 3.88 1.73
C TYR A 51 10.91 4.44 3.12
N GLU A 52 10.06 5.36 3.55
CA GLU A 52 10.04 5.91 4.90
C GLU A 52 8.66 5.67 5.53
N LEU A 53 8.65 5.35 6.82
CA LEU A 53 7.42 5.26 7.62
C LEU A 53 7.32 6.46 8.54
N ASN A 54 6.11 6.98 8.66
CA ASN A 54 5.77 8.08 9.56
C ASN A 54 4.58 7.65 10.43
N THR A 55 4.79 7.58 11.74
CA THR A 55 3.77 7.18 12.70
C THR A 55 2.93 8.39 13.10
N ILE A 56 1.63 8.28 12.81
CA ILE A 56 0.65 9.32 13.14
C ILE A 56 -0.01 8.99 14.49
N ASN A 57 -0.28 7.70 14.71
CA ASN A 57 -0.75 7.21 15.98
C ASN A 57 0.44 6.77 16.87
N SER A 58 0.63 7.50 17.97
CA SER A 58 1.71 7.26 18.93
C SER A 58 1.75 5.86 19.54
N SER A 59 0.64 5.12 19.51
CA SER A 59 0.61 3.71 19.92
C SER A 59 1.51 2.81 19.07
N PHE A 60 1.88 3.27 17.87
CA PHE A 60 2.71 2.54 16.92
C PHE A 60 4.09 3.19 16.69
N SER A 61 4.53 4.14 17.53
CA SER A 61 5.83 4.82 17.35
C SER A 61 7.04 3.88 17.36
N SER A 62 6.92 2.66 17.91
CA SER A 62 7.99 1.66 17.83
C SER A 62 8.19 1.10 16.42
N VAL A 63 7.18 1.22 15.53
CA VAL A 63 7.23 0.65 14.18
C VAL A 63 8.37 1.26 13.37
N GLU A 64 8.58 2.58 13.40
CA GLU A 64 9.64 3.28 12.64
C GLU A 64 11.07 2.79 12.96
N GLN A 65 11.28 2.28 14.18
CA GLN A 65 12.60 1.84 14.65
C GLN A 65 12.77 0.32 14.64
N SER A 66 11.71 -0.41 14.30
CA SER A 66 11.70 -1.86 14.24
C SER A 66 12.02 -2.36 12.83
N GLU A 67 12.42 -3.63 12.72
CA GLU A 67 12.51 -4.27 11.40
C GLU A 67 11.10 -4.44 10.82
N HIS A 68 10.94 -4.01 9.57
CA HIS A 68 9.69 -4.10 8.83
C HIS A 68 9.95 -4.31 7.35
N ASP A 69 9.04 -5.03 6.71
CA ASP A 69 8.99 -5.27 5.27
C ASP A 69 7.79 -4.53 4.68
N ALA A 70 7.97 -3.94 3.50
CA ALA A 70 6.88 -3.28 2.79
C ALA A 70 6.69 -3.87 1.39
N GLN A 71 5.42 -3.97 0.99
CA GLN A 71 5.02 -4.49 -0.30
C GLN A 71 3.90 -3.63 -0.88
N LEU A 72 4.01 -3.32 -2.17
CA LEU A 72 2.91 -2.81 -2.97
C LEU A 72 2.18 -3.97 -3.65
N THR A 73 0.86 -3.92 -3.67
CA THR A 73 0.02 -4.86 -4.41
C THR A 73 -0.67 -4.12 -5.55
N LEU A 74 -0.39 -4.53 -6.78
CA LEU A 74 -1.03 -4.02 -7.99
C LEU A 74 -2.09 -5.00 -8.47
N THR A 75 -3.31 -4.51 -8.69
CA THR A 75 -4.45 -5.28 -9.19
C THR A 75 -5.05 -4.63 -10.44
N GLN A 76 -5.93 -5.35 -11.15
CA GLN A 76 -6.50 -4.85 -12.40
C GLN A 76 -7.25 -3.52 -12.18
N GLY A 77 -7.11 -2.58 -13.11
CA GLY A 77 -7.74 -1.27 -13.02
C GLY A 77 -6.83 -0.19 -12.45
N PRO A 78 -5.54 -0.21 -12.83
CA PRO A 78 -4.37 -0.37 -11.93
C PRO A 78 -4.61 0.16 -10.51
N LEU A 79 -5.23 -0.65 -9.66
CA LEU A 79 -5.38 -0.28 -8.25
C LEU A 79 -4.12 -0.69 -7.48
N LEU A 80 -3.61 0.21 -6.66
CA LEU A 80 -2.43 0.02 -5.83
C LEU A 80 -2.79 0.06 -4.35
N SER A 81 -2.26 -0.86 -3.56
CA SER A 81 -2.28 -0.76 -2.09
C SER A 81 -0.92 -1.10 -1.53
N ALA A 82 -0.58 -0.52 -0.38
CA ALA A 82 0.63 -0.83 0.37
C ALA A 82 0.29 -1.72 1.58
N ALA A 83 1.18 -2.64 1.88
CA ALA A 83 1.21 -3.38 3.13
C ALA A 83 2.57 -3.25 3.79
N VAL A 84 2.58 -3.03 5.10
CA VAL A 84 3.78 -3.02 5.93
C VAL A 84 3.62 -4.11 6.98
N THR A 85 4.56 -5.04 7.05
CA THR A 85 4.58 -6.11 8.03
C THR A 85 5.79 -5.91 8.93
N THR A 86 5.56 -5.85 10.23
CA THR A 86 6.62 -5.74 11.25
C THR A 86 7.13 -7.12 11.66
N ALA A 87 8.30 -7.18 12.29
CA ALA A 87 8.84 -8.42 12.84
C ALA A 87 7.95 -9.09 13.91
N ASP A 88 7.05 -8.33 14.56
CA ASP A 88 6.09 -8.82 15.55
C ASP A 88 4.75 -9.29 14.90
N ASP A 89 4.76 -9.58 13.60
CA ASP A 89 3.60 -10.03 12.80
C ASP A 89 2.42 -9.03 12.77
N LEU A 90 2.64 -7.76 13.14
CA LEU A 90 1.65 -6.70 12.90
C LEU A 90 1.70 -6.28 11.44
N THR A 91 0.53 -6.22 10.80
CA THR A 91 0.38 -5.78 9.42
C THR A 91 -0.48 -4.53 9.33
N PHE A 92 0.03 -3.50 8.66
CA PHE A 92 -0.68 -2.30 8.27
C PHE A 92 -1.00 -2.38 6.79
N VAL A 93 -2.23 -2.03 6.40
CA VAL A 93 -2.69 -2.09 5.01
C VAL A 93 -3.32 -0.76 4.64
N SER A 94 -2.87 -0.17 3.53
CA SER A 94 -3.48 1.05 3.00
C SER A 94 -4.79 0.71 2.28
N PRO A 95 -5.71 1.68 2.17
CA PRO A 95 -6.76 1.62 1.16
C PRO A 95 -6.17 1.42 -0.25
N GLN A 96 -6.96 0.87 -1.15
CA GLN A 96 -6.62 0.84 -2.57
C GLN A 96 -6.75 2.25 -3.16
N ILE A 97 -5.72 2.68 -3.88
CA ILE A 97 -5.70 3.91 -4.66
C ILE A 97 -5.75 3.56 -6.14
N ASP A 98 -6.45 4.37 -6.92
CA ASP A 98 -6.44 4.25 -8.38
C ASP A 98 -5.17 4.91 -8.92
N MET A 99 -4.35 4.14 -9.64
CA MET A 99 -3.13 4.65 -10.30
C MET A 99 -3.40 5.12 -11.73
N MET A 100 -4.65 5.21 -12.18
CA MET A 100 -4.96 5.81 -13.46
C MET A 100 -4.27 7.17 -13.55
N PRO A 101 -3.43 7.41 -14.57
CA PRO A 101 -3.23 8.78 -14.97
C PRO A 101 -4.60 9.27 -15.43
N THR A 102 -5.05 10.43 -14.93
CA THR A 102 -5.94 11.26 -15.74
C THR A 102 -5.13 11.75 -16.94
N PHE A 103 -4.81 10.83 -17.85
CA PHE A 103 -4.36 11.18 -19.18
C PHE A 103 -5.64 11.44 -19.95
N ASP A 104 -6.17 12.65 -19.77
CA ASP A 104 -7.01 13.27 -20.77
C ASP A 104 -6.09 13.50 -21.99
N LEU A 105 -5.90 12.43 -22.76
CA LEU A 105 -5.62 12.57 -24.18
C LEU A 105 -6.88 13.22 -24.71
N GLY A 106 -6.92 14.56 -24.65
CA GLY A 106 -7.99 15.31 -25.26
C GLY A 106 -8.24 14.67 -26.62
N ASP A 107 -9.48 14.26 -26.87
CA ASP A 107 -9.90 13.89 -28.20
C ASP A 107 -9.60 15.10 -29.10
N GLU A 108 -8.39 15.16 -29.66
CA GLU A 108 -8.14 15.90 -30.88
C GLU A 108 -8.82 15.10 -31.98
N ALA A 109 -10.15 15.20 -31.97
CA ALA A 109 -10.95 14.99 -33.15
C ALA A 109 -10.51 16.05 -34.17
N GLU A 110 -9.54 15.70 -35.01
CA GLU A 110 -9.45 16.20 -36.39
C GLU A 110 -10.23 15.29 -37.34
#